data_AF-A0A8T3WXK5-F1
#
_entry.id   AF-A0A8T3WXK5-F1
#
_cell.length_a   1.000
_cell.length_b   1.000
_cell.length_c   1.000
_cell.angle_alpha   90.00
_cell.angle_beta   90.00
_cell.angle_gamma   90.00
#
_symmetry.space_group_name_H-M   'P 1'
#
loop_
_entity.id
_entity.type
_entity.pdbx_description
1 polymer ?
#
loop_
_entity_poly.entity_id
_entity_poly.type
_entity_poly.pdbx_seq_one_letter_code
_entity_poly.pdbx_strand_id
1 'polypeptide(L)' 'MNKGLFLLIIVFLISIYSAFAVIDILSFEASLFDSTGDPINGNITVEIYDAASGGNLICNSSNGSKGNIIRTKEFNHG' A
#
# COMPACT_ATOMS: atom_id res chain seq x y z
N MET A 1 -38.91 -25.58 7.05
CA MET A 1 -38.02 -24.72 6.23
C MET A 1 -37.63 -25.48 4.98
N ASN A 2 -37.80 -24.91 3.78
CA ASN A 2 -37.48 -25.61 2.53
C ASN A 2 -35.96 -25.73 2.39
N LYS A 3 -35.45 -26.95 2.12
CA LYS A 3 -34.01 -27.23 2.03
C LYS A 3 -33.31 -26.37 0.97
N GLY A 4 -34.01 -26.03 -0.12
CA GLY A 4 -33.50 -25.13 -1.16
C GLY A 4 -33.38 -23.67 -0.70
N LEU A 5 -34.31 -23.21 0.13
CA LEU A 5 -34.28 -21.84 0.69
C LEU A 5 -33.10 -21.67 1.65
N PHE A 6 -32.80 -22.69 2.45
CA PHE A 6 -31.66 -22.68 3.36
C PHE A 6 -30.32 -22.61 2.62
N LEU A 7 -30.17 -23.36 1.53
CA LEU A 7 -28.96 -23.33 0.70
C LEU A 7 -28.77 -21.98 0.01
N LEU A 8 -29.86 -21.38 -0.48
CA LEU A 8 -29.85 -20.06 -1.12
C LEU A 8 -29.36 -18.98 -0.14
N ILE A 9 -29.84 -19.01 1.12
CA ILE A 9 -29.43 -18.08 2.16
C ILE A 9 -27.94 -18.23 2.46
N ILE A 10 -27.41 -19.46 2.54
CA ILE A 10 -25.99 -19.72 2.78
C ILE A 10 -25.14 -19.16 1.63
N VAL A 11 -25.51 -19.44 0.38
CA VAL A 11 -24.78 -18.92 -0.79
C VAL A 11 -24.80 -17.39 -0.81
N PHE A 12 -25.95 -16.78 -0.53
CA PHE A 12 -26.10 -15.33 -0.46
C PHE A 12 -25.21 -14.71 0.64
N LEU A 13 -25.19 -15.31 1.83
CA LEU A 13 -24.36 -14.85 2.94
C LEU A 13 -22.86 -14.95 2.59
N ILE A 14 -22.41 -16.05 1.97
CA ILE A 14 -21.00 -16.23 1.57
C ILE A 14 -20.58 -15.19 0.53
N SER A 15 -21.46 -14.85 -0.43
CA SER A 15 -21.15 -13.86 -1.46
C SER A 15 -20.98 -12.42 -0.94
N ILE A 16 -21.42 -12.10 0.28
CA ILE A 16 -21.24 -10.77 0.88
C ILE A 16 -19.84 -10.62 1.50
N TYR A 17 -19.18 -11.72 1.88
CA TYR A 17 -17.89 -11.67 2.59
C TYR A 17 -16.66 -11.48 1.67
N SER A 18 -16.78 -11.69 0.37
CA SER A 18 -15.64 -11.67 -0.56
C SER A 18 -15.15 -10.26 -0.97
N ALA A 19 -15.73 -9.18 -0.44
CA ALA A 19 -15.48 -7.81 -0.92
C ALA A 19 -14.48 -6.98 -0.10
N PHE A 20 -13.88 -7.51 0.97
CA PHE A 20 -12.97 -6.73 1.85
C PHE A 20 -11.49 -7.10 1.64
N ALA A 21 -10.99 -6.98 0.41
CA ALA A 21 -9.54 -6.97 0.19
C ALA A 21 -9.03 -5.54 0.42
N VAL A 22 -8.41 -5.29 1.57
CA VAL A 22 -7.61 -4.06 1.78
C VAL A 22 -6.35 -4.24 0.95
N ILE A 23 -6.25 -3.48 -0.14
CA ILE A 23 -5.02 -3.39 -0.93
C ILE A 23 -4.01 -2.67 -0.05
N ASP A 24 -3.01 -3.40 0.44
CA ASP A 24 -1.92 -2.86 1.25
C ASP A 24 -0.60 -2.92 0.48
N ILE A 25 0.23 -1.89 0.61
CA ILE A 25 1.56 -1.86 -0.01
C ILE A 25 2.49 -2.71 0.86
N LEU A 26 2.91 -3.87 0.35
CA LEU A 26 3.86 -4.73 1.08
C LEU A 26 5.27 -4.11 1.18
N SER A 27 5.75 -3.45 0.12
CA SER A 27 6.97 -2.64 0.12
C SER A 27 7.06 -1.73 -1.11
N PHE A 28 7.78 -0.61 -0.97
CA PHE A 28 8.16 0.29 -2.06
C PHE A 28 9.60 0.75 -1.83
N GLU A 29 10.45 0.61 -2.84
CA GLU A 29 11.85 1.04 -2.81
C GLU A 29 12.18 1.76 -4.11
N ALA A 30 12.86 2.89 -4.02
CA ALA A 30 13.30 3.68 -5.17
C ALA A 30 14.65 4.34 -4.86
N SER A 31 15.50 4.44 -5.88
CA SER A 31 16.72 5.24 -5.85
C SER A 31 16.55 6.41 -6.81
N LEU A 32 16.92 7.61 -6.35
CA LEU A 32 16.72 8.86 -7.07
C LEU A 32 18.08 9.44 -7.46
N PHE A 33 18.25 9.70 -8.75
CA PHE A 33 19.46 10.26 -9.33
C PHE A 33 19.10 11.50 -10.16
N ASP A 34 20.01 12.45 -10.24
CA ASP A 34 19.85 13.63 -11.09
C ASP A 34 20.18 13.32 -12.57
N SER A 35 20.14 14.35 -13.42
CA SER A 35 20.45 14.21 -14.84
C SER A 35 21.92 13.88 -15.13
N THR A 36 22.83 14.04 -14.16
CA THR A 36 24.25 13.65 -14.28
C THR A 36 24.51 12.24 -13.76
N GLY A 37 23.51 11.60 -13.15
CA GLY A 37 23.61 10.25 -12.59
C GLY A 37 24.06 10.23 -11.14
N ASP A 38 24.15 11.39 -10.49
CA ASP A 38 24.53 11.50 -9.09
C ASP A 38 23.31 11.28 -8.19
N PRO A 39 23.45 10.59 -7.04
CA PRO A 39 22.35 10.42 -6.10
C PRO A 39 21.83 11.78 -5.62
N ILE A 40 20.51 11.94 -5.63
CA ILE A 40 19.88 13.15 -5.10
C ILE A 40 20.03 13.13 -3.57
N ASN A 41 20.82 14.06 -3.05
CA ASN A 41 21.02 14.25 -1.61
C ASN A 41 20.23 15.49 -1.14
N GLY A 42 19.20 15.30 -0.32
CA GLY A 42 18.37 16.40 0.19
C GLY A 42 17.06 15.95 0.83
N ASN A 43 16.22 16.90 1.23
CA ASN A 43 14.88 16.63 1.76
C ASN A 43 13.94 16.23 0.62
N ILE A 44 13.68 14.93 0.47
CA ILE A 44 12.76 14.38 -0.51
C ILE A 44 11.46 14.00 0.18
N THR A 45 10.35 14.55 -0.30
CA THR A 45 9.00 14.13 0.09
C THR A 45 8.44 13.19 -0.96
N VAL A 46 7.96 12.03 -0.52
CA VAL A 46 7.31 11.02 -1.36
C VAL A 46 5.86 10.93 -0.94
N GLU A 47 4.97 11.08 -1.92
CA GLU A 47 3.54 10.89 -1.77
C GLU A 47 3.08 9.81 -2.75
N ILE A 48 2.32 8.83 -2.24
CA ILE A 48 1.78 7.75 -3.06
C ILE A 48 0.26 7.87 -3.03
N TYR A 49 -0.34 7.83 -4.22
CA TYR A 49 -1.78 7.91 -4.42
C TYR A 49 -2.28 6.63 -5.09
N ASP A 50 -3.41 6.11 -4.62
CA ASP A 50 -4.05 4.96 -5.25
C ASP A 50 -5.06 5.42 -6.33
N ALA A 51 -4.80 5.03 -7.57
CA ALA A 51 -5.68 5.34 -8.70
C ALA A 51 -7.01 4.58 -8.63
N ALA A 52 -7.04 3.37 -8.06
CA ALA A 52 -8.24 2.54 -8.00
C ALA A 52 -9.32 3.15 -7.08
N SER A 53 -8.90 3.88 -6.05
CA SER A 53 -9.78 4.64 -5.15
C SER A 53 -10.06 6.07 -5.61
N GLY A 54 -9.68 6.44 -6.84
CA GLY A 54 -9.93 7.78 -7.39
C GLY A 54 -8.87 8.82 -7.02
N GLY A 55 -7.65 8.39 -6.68
CA GLY A 55 -6.53 9.27 -6.38
C GLY A 55 -6.42 9.63 -4.90
N ASN A 56 -6.83 8.75 -3.98
CA ASN A 56 -6.65 8.99 -2.55
C ASN A 56 -5.19 8.84 -2.13
N LEU A 57 -4.73 9.69 -1.23
CA LEU A 57 -3.41 9.61 -0.62
C LEU A 57 -3.33 8.37 0.28
N ILE A 58 -2.37 7.50 0.02
CA ILE A 58 -2.14 6.27 0.80
C ILE A 58 -0.83 6.31 1.60
N CYS A 59 0.13 7.14 1.20
CA CYS A 59 1.41 7.28 1.89
C CYS A 59 1.97 8.70 1.74
N ASN A 60 2.46 9.28 2.83
CA ASN A 60 3.17 10.56 2.84
C ASN A 60 4.39 10.47 3.75
N SER A 61 5.59 10.64 3.18
CA SER A 61 6.85 10.50 3.91
C SER A 61 7.18 11.69 4.84
N SER A 62 6.42 12.78 4.79
CA SER A 62 6.64 13.97 5.63
C SER A 62 6.27 13.73 7.12
N ASN A 63 5.39 12.77 7.42
CA ASN A 63 4.90 12.48 8.77
C ASN A 63 5.36 11.08 9.24
N GLY A 64 6.67 10.84 9.28
CA GLY A 64 7.31 9.53 9.49
C GLY A 64 7.03 8.78 10.80
N SER A 65 5.78 8.41 11.12
CA SER A 65 5.49 7.66 12.36
C SER A 65 4.32 6.68 12.31
N LYS A 66 3.72 6.35 11.17
CA LYS A 66 2.68 5.31 11.15
C LYS A 66 2.83 4.37 9.96
N GLY A 67 3.71 3.39 10.13
CA GLY A 67 3.76 2.19 9.31
C GLY A 67 4.67 2.30 8.09
N ASN A 68 5.91 1.86 8.27
CA ASN A 68 6.78 1.38 7.19
C ASN A 68 7.04 2.35 6.03
N ILE A 69 7.78 3.42 6.30
CA ILE A 69 8.37 4.26 5.24
C ILE A 69 9.85 4.43 5.61
N ILE A 70 10.70 3.65 4.93
CA ILE A 70 12.15 3.83 4.83
C ILE A 70 12.92 3.60 6.14
N ARG A 71 13.28 2.34 6.43
CA ARG A 71 14.53 2.10 7.17
C ARG A 71 15.67 2.19 6.17
N THR A 72 16.35 3.33 6.11
CA THR A 72 17.74 3.37 5.66
C THR A 72 18.53 2.44 6.57
N LYS A 73 18.80 1.21 6.13
CA LYS A 73 19.85 0.41 6.76
C LYS A 73 21.15 1.02 6.25
N GLU A 74 21.84 1.73 7.13
CA GLU A 74 23.18 2.25 6.90
C GLU A 74 24.05 1.14 6.26
N PHE A 75 24.60 1.44 5.09
CA PHE A 75 25.66 0.61 4.52
C PHE A 75 26.93 0.84 5.33
N ASN A 76 27.14 0.03 6.35
CA ASN A 76 28.44 -0.08 7.01
C ASN A 76 29.34 -0.94 6.11
N HIS A 77 30.16 -0.29 5.29
CA HIS A 77 31.26 -0.94 4.58
C HIS A 77 32.42 -1.12 5.57
N GLY A 78 32.53 -2.33 6.11
CA GLY A 78 33.71 -2.85 6.80
C GLY A 78 34.05 -4.22 6.24
#